data_AF-A0A124HE68-F1
#
_entry.id   AF-A0A124HE68-F1
#
_cell.length_a   1.000
_cell.length_b   1.000
_cell.length_c   1.000
_cell.angle_alpha   90.00
_cell.angle_beta   90.00
_cell.angle_gamma   90.00
#
_symmetry.space_group_name_H-M   'P 1'
#
loop_
_entity.id
_entity.type
_entity.pdbx_description
1 polymer ?
#
loop_
_entity_poly.entity_id
_entity_poly.type
_entity_poly.pdbx_seq_one_letter_code
_entity_poly.pdbx_strand_id
1 'polypeptide(L)'
;MPNTFEELVQKQRAADAAHTTVEELREAYGPPAERGMTGAQSGTYETALRAWRDLERDVQTALSDYAKETGRPRPEVEAEVARAAAEPEDA
;
A
#
# COMPACT_ATOMS: atom_id res chain seq x y z
N MET A 1 -15.69 -13.44 -1.57
CA MET A 1 -16.63 -12.69 -0.71
C MET A 1 -16.61 -11.26 -1.19
N PRO A 2 -17.73 -10.51 -1.14
CA PRO A 2 -17.67 -9.07 -1.38
C PRO A 2 -16.66 -8.47 -0.39
N ASN A 3 -15.82 -7.55 -0.85
CA ASN A 3 -14.89 -6.85 0.04
C ASN A 3 -15.71 -6.10 1.10
N THR A 4 -15.29 -6.11 2.36
CA THR A 4 -15.91 -5.25 3.38
C THR A 4 -15.15 -3.93 3.50
N PHE A 5 -15.78 -2.88 4.04
CA PHE A 5 -15.07 -1.62 4.28
C PHE A 5 -13.85 -1.81 5.21
N GLU A 6 -14.00 -2.60 6.27
CA GLU A 6 -12.90 -2.92 7.19
C GLU A 6 -11.77 -3.67 6.49
N GLU A 7 -12.09 -4.61 5.60
CA GLU A 7 -11.08 -5.30 4.79
C GLU A 7 -10.31 -4.33 3.88
N LEU A 8 -10.98 -3.34 3.28
CA LEU A 8 -10.31 -2.30 2.49
C LEU A 8 -9.35 -1.48 3.35
N VAL A 9 -9.75 -1.11 4.56
CA VAL A 9 -8.90 -0.38 5.52
C VAL A 9 -7.66 -1.19 5.86
N GLN A 10 -7.82 -2.49 6.17
CA GLN A 10 -6.69 -3.36 6.50
C GLN A 10 -5.75 -3.57 5.31
N LYS A 11 -6.29 -3.73 4.08
CA LYS A 11 -5.47 -3.80 2.87
C LYS A 11 -4.69 -2.50 2.63
N GLN A 12 -5.33 -1.33 2.81
CA GLN A 12 -4.67 -0.04 2.67
C GLN A 12 -3.54 0.12 3.69
N ARG A 13 -3.78 -0.20 4.98
CA ARG A 13 -2.74 -0.18 6.01
C ARG A 13 -1.55 -1.09 5.69
N ALA A 14 -1.82 -2.28 5.15
CA ALA A 14 -0.76 -3.19 4.71
C ALA A 14 0.07 -2.58 3.56
N ALA A 15 -0.58 -1.93 2.59
CA ALA A 15 0.10 -1.22 1.51
C ALA A 15 0.92 -0.03 2.04
N ASP A 16 0.39 0.74 2.97
CA ASP A 16 1.08 1.90 3.58
C ASP A 16 2.31 1.47 4.39
N ALA A 17 2.20 0.38 5.16
CA ALA A 17 3.31 -0.21 5.90
C ALA A 17 4.41 -0.74 4.96
N ALA A 18 4.02 -1.39 3.86
CA ALA A 18 4.96 -1.85 2.83
C ALA A 18 5.64 -0.67 2.12
N HIS A 19 4.91 0.41 1.86
CA HIS A 19 5.46 1.65 1.30
C HIS A 19 6.50 2.27 2.24
N THR A 20 6.17 2.37 3.54
CA THR A 20 7.09 2.87 4.57
C THR A 20 8.40 2.07 4.57
N THR A 21 8.31 0.73 4.50
CA THR A 21 9.51 -0.13 4.38
C THR A 21 10.34 0.20 3.15
N VAL A 22 9.71 0.48 2.00
CA VAL A 22 10.41 0.87 0.77
C VAL A 22 11.12 2.20 0.93
N GLU A 23 10.48 3.17 1.59
CA GLU A 23 11.07 4.49 1.88
C GLU A 23 12.26 4.38 2.84
N GLU A 24 12.13 3.59 3.91
CA GLU A 24 13.23 3.31 4.85
C GLU A 24 14.43 2.65 4.16
N LEU A 25 14.19 1.66 3.29
CA LEU A 25 15.26 1.03 2.51
C LEU A 25 15.93 2.02 1.55
N ARG A 26 15.15 2.92 0.96
CA ARG A 26 15.67 3.98 0.08
C ARG A 26 16.53 4.98 0.85
N GLU A 27 16.13 5.34 2.06
CA GLU A 27 16.91 6.23 2.94
C GLU A 27 18.20 5.53 3.40
N ALA A 28 18.11 4.28 3.85
CA ALA A 28 19.23 3.52 4.37
C ALA A 28 20.31 3.19 3.32
N TYR A 29 19.90 2.90 2.08
CA TYR A 29 20.81 2.46 1.02
C TYR A 29 21.20 3.58 0.05
N GLY A 30 20.57 4.75 0.17
CA GLY A 30 20.73 5.87 -0.76
C GLY A 30 19.90 5.72 -2.05
N PRO A 31 19.76 6.79 -2.84
CA PRO A 31 18.94 6.77 -4.04
C PRO A 31 19.45 5.72 -5.06
N PRO A 32 18.57 4.87 -5.63
CA PRO A 32 18.96 3.78 -6.53
C PRO A 32 19.81 4.24 -7.74
N ALA A 33 19.61 5.48 -8.19
CA ALA A 33 20.29 6.06 -9.35
C ALA A 33 21.74 6.50 -9.07
N GLU A 34 22.17 6.65 -7.81
CA GLU A 34 23.47 7.22 -7.46
C GLU A 34 24.60 6.18 -7.30
N ARG A 35 24.38 4.91 -7.71
CA ARG A 35 25.35 3.80 -7.63
C ARG A 35 25.86 3.49 -6.21
N GLY A 36 25.03 3.72 -5.18
CA GLY A 36 25.39 3.42 -3.78
C GLY A 36 25.10 1.99 -3.33
N MET A 37 24.16 1.30 -3.99
CA MET A 37 23.69 -0.01 -3.51
C MET A 37 24.59 -1.16 -3.95
N THR A 38 24.94 -2.03 -3.00
CA THR A 38 25.44 -3.38 -3.31
C THR A 38 24.34 -4.22 -3.97
N GLY A 39 24.72 -5.27 -4.71
CA GLY A 39 23.73 -6.14 -5.36
C GLY A 39 22.73 -6.77 -4.38
N ALA A 40 23.15 -7.08 -3.15
CA ALA A 40 22.26 -7.57 -2.10
C ALA A 40 21.25 -6.50 -1.66
N GLN A 41 21.69 -5.25 -1.45
CA GLN A 41 20.82 -4.12 -1.09
C GLN A 41 19.81 -3.80 -2.19
N SER A 42 20.25 -3.81 -3.45
CA SER A 42 19.36 -3.65 -4.60
C SER A 42 18.31 -4.76 -4.65
N GLY A 43 18.70 -6.02 -4.43
CA GLY A 43 17.76 -7.14 -4.40
C GLY A 43 16.72 -7.06 -3.28
N THR A 44 17.14 -6.63 -2.08
CA THR A 44 16.22 -6.38 -0.95
C THR A 44 15.24 -5.25 -1.27
N TYR A 45 15.74 -4.12 -1.77
CA TYR A 45 14.91 -2.98 -2.16
C TYR A 45 13.90 -3.35 -3.26
N GLU A 46 14.34 -4.04 -4.31
CA GLU A 46 13.46 -4.46 -5.41
C GLU A 46 12.38 -5.45 -4.95
N THR A 47 12.70 -6.32 -3.99
CA THR A 47 11.74 -7.25 -3.39
C THR A 47 10.67 -6.49 -2.60
N ALA A 48 11.06 -5.56 -1.74
CA ALA A 48 10.14 -4.72 -0.99
C ALA A 48 9.26 -3.87 -1.93
N LEU A 49 9.87 -3.28 -2.96
CA LEU A 49 9.16 -2.48 -3.95
C LEU A 49 8.12 -3.31 -4.73
N ARG A 50 8.44 -4.56 -5.07
CA ARG A 50 7.48 -5.47 -5.72
C ARG A 50 6.34 -5.81 -4.77
N ALA A 51 6.65 -6.18 -3.53
CA ALA A 51 5.63 -6.52 -2.53
C ALA A 51 4.65 -5.36 -2.29
N TRP A 52 5.15 -4.13 -2.16
CA TRP A 52 4.30 -2.94 -2.07
C TRP A 52 3.40 -2.75 -3.29
N ARG A 53 3.95 -2.88 -4.51
CA ARG A 53 3.16 -2.75 -5.76
C ARG A 53 2.07 -3.81 -5.89
N ASP A 54 2.34 -5.02 -5.43
CA ASP A 54 1.35 -6.11 -5.45
C ASP A 54 0.20 -5.81 -4.47
N LEU A 55 0.51 -5.27 -3.28
CA LEU A 55 -0.50 -4.82 -2.30
C LEU A 55 -1.30 -3.61 -2.81
N GLU A 56 -0.64 -2.61 -3.41
CA GLU A 56 -1.32 -1.44 -3.98
C GLU A 56 -2.30 -1.86 -5.07
N ARG A 57 -1.91 -2.79 -5.94
CA ARG A 57 -2.80 -3.35 -6.96
C ARG A 57 -4.01 -4.04 -6.35
N ASP A 58 -3.80 -4.85 -5.31
CA ASP A 58 -4.88 -5.54 -4.61
C ASP A 58 -5.88 -4.55 -3.99
N VAL A 59 -5.38 -3.48 -3.36
CA VAL A 59 -6.20 -2.37 -2.83
C VAL A 59 -7.04 -1.73 -3.93
N GLN A 60 -6.44 -1.38 -5.07
CA GLN A 60 -7.16 -0.75 -6.19
C GLN A 60 -8.25 -1.66 -6.78
N THR A 61 -7.98 -2.96 -6.88
CA THR A 61 -8.97 -3.95 -7.31
C THR A 61 -10.12 -4.03 -6.30
N ALA A 62 -9.80 -4.17 -5.01
CA ALA A 62 -10.81 -4.30 -3.95
C ALA A 62 -11.70 -3.04 -3.84
N LEU A 63 -11.13 -1.84 -3.94
CA LEU A 63 -11.87 -0.57 -3.97
C LEU A 63 -12.82 -0.49 -5.16
N SER A 64 -12.36 -0.91 -6.34
CA SER A 64 -13.18 -0.92 -7.56
C SER A 64 -14.39 -1.84 -7.42
N ASP A 65 -14.15 -3.04 -6.88
CA ASP A 65 -15.20 -4.04 -6.66
C ASP A 65 -16.20 -3.55 -5.60
N TYR A 66 -15.71 -3.04 -4.46
CA TYR A 66 -16.55 -2.51 -3.40
C TYR A 66 -17.41 -1.33 -3.87
N ALA A 67 -16.83 -0.36 -4.57
CA ALA A 67 -17.55 0.80 -5.09
C ALA A 67 -18.67 0.37 -6.06
N LYS A 68 -18.38 -0.61 -6.93
CA LYS A 68 -19.36 -1.18 -7.85
C LYS A 68 -20.49 -1.91 -7.10
N GLU A 69 -20.15 -2.74 -6.12
CA GLU A 69 -21.11 -3.52 -5.33
C GLU A 69 -22.02 -2.65 -4.46
N THR A 70 -21.48 -1.57 -3.91
CA THR A 70 -22.21 -0.62 -3.06
C THR A 70 -22.89 0.50 -3.84
N GLY A 71 -22.63 0.62 -5.14
CA GLY A 71 -23.14 1.71 -5.99
C GLY A 71 -22.58 3.09 -5.63
N ARG A 72 -21.45 3.13 -4.90
CA ARG A 72 -20.83 4.37 -4.42
C ARG A 72 -19.77 4.88 -5.42
N PRO A 73 -19.55 6.20 -5.52
CA PRO A 73 -18.43 6.73 -6.29
C PRO A 73 -17.09 6.23 -5.72
N ARG A 74 -16.26 5.61 -6.58
CA ARG A 74 -14.94 5.11 -6.18
C ARG A 74 -14.06 6.15 -5.46
N PRO A 75 -13.98 7.42 -5.90
CA PRO A 75 -13.17 8.43 -5.21
C PRO A 75 -13.64 8.72 -3.76
N GLU A 76 -14.94 8.58 -3.48
CA GLU A 76 -15.45 8.76 -2.11
C GLU A 76 -15.05 7.59 -1.20
N VAL A 77 -15.15 6.36 -1.71
CA VAL A 77 -14.70 5.16 -1.00
C VAL A 77 -13.19 5.23 -0.73
N GLU A 78 -12.40 5.59 -1.73
CA GLU A 78 -10.95 5.79 -1.61
C GLU A 78 -10.60 6.78 -0.49
N ALA A 79 -11.26 7.95 -0.47
CA ALA A 79 -11.02 8.97 0.55
C ALA A 79 -11.45 8.52 1.96
N GLU A 80 -12.51 7.73 2.09
CA GLU A 80 -12.92 7.16 3.38
C GLU A 80 -11.95 6.10 3.88
N VAL A 81 -11.55 5.17 3.01
CA VAL A 81 -10.58 4.12 3.36
C VAL A 81 -9.24 4.74 3.73
N ALA A 82 -8.74 5.72 2.97
CA ALA A 82 -7.49 6.41 3.28
C ALA A 82 -7.53 7.14 4.63
N ARG A 83 -8.66 7.79 4.96
CA ARG A 83 -8.84 8.43 6.28
C ARG A 83 -8.83 7.40 7.41
N ALA A 84 -9.62 6.34 7.29
CA ALA A 84 -9.71 5.29 8.31
C ALA A 84 -8.40 4.50 8.47
N ALA A 85 -7.65 4.30 7.39
CA ALA A 85 -6.34 3.65 7.43
C ALA A 85 -5.30 4.50 8.20
N ALA A 86 -5.38 5.83 8.09
CA ALA A 86 -4.49 6.76 8.77
C ALA A 86 -4.84 6.98 10.26
N GLU A 87 -6.05 6.61 10.70
CA GLU A 87 -6.42 6.66 12.10
C GLU A 87 -5.72 5.52 12.87
N PRO A 88 -5.06 5.80 14.01
CA PRO A 88 -4.55 4.75 14.87
C PRO A 88 -5.72 3.86 15.30
N GLU A 89 -5.54 2.53 15.26
CA GLU A 89 -6.51 1.61 15.87
C GLU A 89 -6.62 2.01 17.34
N ASP A 90 -7.78 2.56 17.74
CA ASP A 90 -8.02 2.99 19.11
C ASP A 90 -7.55 1.91 20.09
N ALA A 91 -6.64 2.29 20.98
CA ALA A 91 -5.96 1.44 21.96
C ALA A 91 -6.86 1.00 23.13
#